data_AF-A0AAW1T2I9-F1
#
_entry.id   AF-A0AAW1T2I9-F1
#
_cell.length_a   1.000
_cell.length_b   1.000
_cell.length_c   1.000
_cell.angle_alpha   90.00
_cell.angle_beta   90.00
_cell.angle_gamma   90.00
#
_symmetry.space_group_name_H-M   'P 1'
#
loop_
_entity.id
_entity.type
_entity.pdbx_description
1 polymer ?
#
loop_
_entity_poly.entity_id
_entity_poly.type
_entity_poly.pdbx_seq_one_letter_code
_entity_poly.pdbx_strand_id
1 'polypeptide(L)'
;MQSGKPAQSHSLGIQVHAVISWAEHRVRHRDVSFPVGKTRLEAIGVIGCAVIMSISTLEVIRSSGETLYNGVILKLLPDLHLSMAMYIILGLGSLAKIILYFLCTALKHRSDSMLALAEDHCNDVASNLTAIGTATLAILVPSIWWVDPVGAILISMYIIYSWAIISKSQVDKLVGRAAPEEFIRELEMLASTHHDELEIDVIRAYHFGPRFIVEMEVVMPEGMTVRASHDIALILQHKVEELEAVERCFVHVDYEKRLEPEHKVERVLLKKEAHLAAAAAEGPRERNFSASMTQGAQRPRPNDESV
;
A
#
# COMPACT_ATOMS: atom_id res chain seq x y z
N MET A 1 -25.38 -30.55 -7.07
CA MET A 1 -24.47 -30.15 -8.19
C MET A 1 -23.31 -29.31 -7.66
N GLN A 2 -22.24 -29.95 -7.18
CA GLN A 2 -20.96 -29.31 -6.78
C GLN A 2 -19.79 -29.81 -7.67
N SER A 3 -20.02 -30.01 -8.97
CA SER A 3 -19.03 -30.60 -9.88
C SER A 3 -18.00 -29.60 -10.45
N GLY A 4 -18.04 -28.31 -10.07
CA GLY A 4 -17.19 -27.27 -10.67
C GLY A 4 -16.14 -26.62 -9.74
N LYS A 5 -16.18 -26.87 -8.43
CA LYS A 5 -15.45 -26.06 -7.44
C LYS A 5 -13.95 -26.40 -7.20
N PRO A 6 -13.43 -27.63 -7.41
CA PRO A 6 -11.99 -27.85 -7.19
C PRO A 6 -11.12 -27.19 -8.26
N ALA A 7 -11.64 -26.93 -9.47
CA ALA A 7 -10.87 -26.30 -10.54
C ALA A 7 -10.60 -24.80 -10.31
N GLN A 8 -11.47 -24.11 -9.56
CA GLN A 8 -11.33 -22.66 -9.32
C GLN A 8 -10.20 -22.32 -8.34
N SER A 9 -10.01 -23.07 -7.24
CA SER A 9 -8.93 -22.77 -6.28
C SER A 9 -7.54 -22.99 -6.87
N HIS A 10 -7.36 -24.05 -7.67
CA HIS A 10 -6.11 -24.31 -8.38
C HIS A 10 -5.80 -23.24 -9.44
N SER A 11 -6.81 -22.70 -10.11
CA SER A 11 -6.62 -21.63 -11.11
C SER A 11 -6.20 -20.29 -10.49
N LEU A 12 -6.61 -20.00 -9.26
CA LEU A 12 -6.35 -18.71 -8.60
C LEU A 12 -4.92 -18.58 -8.10
N GLY A 13 -4.39 -19.64 -7.47
CA GLY A 13 -2.97 -19.68 -7.09
C GLY A 13 -2.04 -19.55 -8.29
N ILE A 14 -2.42 -20.11 -9.45
CA ILE A 14 -1.67 -19.96 -10.70
C ILE A 14 -1.68 -18.51 -11.18
N GLN A 15 -2.82 -17.81 -11.09
CA GLN A 15 -2.92 -16.41 -11.49
C GLN A 15 -2.08 -15.49 -10.59
N VAL A 16 -2.14 -15.67 -9.27
CA VAL A 16 -1.31 -14.92 -8.29
C VAL A 16 0.17 -15.15 -8.56
N HIS A 17 0.60 -16.42 -8.68
CA HIS A 17 1.98 -16.76 -9.00
C HIS A 17 2.43 -16.20 -10.36
N ALA A 18 1.57 -16.21 -11.38
CA ALA A 18 1.88 -15.67 -12.69
C ALA A 18 2.09 -14.16 -12.65
N VAL A 19 1.25 -13.42 -11.90
CA VAL A 19 1.38 -11.96 -11.72
C VAL A 19 2.68 -11.63 -10.99
N ILE A 20 2.97 -12.30 -9.88
CA ILE A 20 4.22 -12.10 -9.11
C ILE A 20 5.44 -12.47 -9.96
N SER A 21 5.41 -13.64 -10.62
CA SER A 21 6.51 -14.08 -11.47
C SER A 21 6.76 -13.13 -12.64
N TRP A 22 5.70 -12.58 -13.25
CA TRP A 22 5.83 -11.58 -14.29
C TRP A 22 6.46 -10.29 -13.75
N ALA A 23 5.99 -9.80 -12.59
CA ALA A 23 6.53 -8.61 -11.96
C ALA A 23 8.02 -8.78 -11.64
N GLU A 24 8.41 -9.87 -10.98
CA GLU A 24 9.81 -10.18 -10.67
C GLU A 24 10.68 -10.35 -11.92
N HIS A 25 10.15 -10.98 -12.98
CA HIS A 25 10.87 -11.10 -14.23
C HIS A 25 11.15 -9.71 -14.83
N ARG A 26 10.18 -8.80 -14.80
CA ARG A 26 10.36 -7.43 -15.31
C ARG A 26 11.31 -6.60 -14.44
N VAL A 27 11.34 -6.82 -13.12
CA VAL A 27 12.27 -6.15 -12.19
C VAL A 27 13.72 -6.56 -12.48
N ARG A 28 13.98 -7.85 -12.77
CA ARG A 28 15.34 -8.38 -12.98
C ARG A 28 16.01 -7.92 -14.29
N HIS A 29 15.25 -7.41 -15.26
CA HIS A 29 15.79 -7.00 -16.55
C HIS A 29 16.03 -5.49 -16.62
N ARG A 30 17.30 -5.10 -16.84
CA ARG A 30 17.67 -3.70 -17.07
C ARG A 30 17.01 -3.19 -18.35
N ASP A 31 16.37 -2.04 -18.25
CA ASP A 31 15.71 -1.36 -19.35
C ASP A 31 16.08 0.11 -19.30
N VAL A 32 16.68 0.62 -20.38
CA VAL A 32 17.15 2.01 -20.46
C VAL A 32 16.00 3.02 -20.37
N SER A 33 14.77 2.59 -20.68
CA SER A 33 13.57 3.42 -20.57
C SER A 33 13.21 3.72 -19.10
N PHE A 34 13.78 2.97 -18.15
CA PHE A 34 13.53 3.07 -16.71
C PHE A 34 14.86 3.33 -15.99
N PRO A 35 15.35 4.58 -15.95
CA PRO A 35 16.68 4.91 -15.45
C PRO A 35 16.87 4.60 -13.95
N VAL A 36 15.79 4.65 -13.16
CA VAL A 36 15.79 4.33 -11.73
C VAL A 36 15.44 2.85 -11.48
N GLY A 37 15.22 2.06 -12.54
CA GLY A 37 14.79 0.67 -12.43
C GLY A 37 13.28 0.50 -12.28
N LYS A 38 12.87 -0.74 -11.96
CA LYS A 38 11.47 -1.20 -11.98
C LYS A 38 11.01 -1.80 -10.64
N THR A 39 11.72 -1.55 -9.55
CA THR A 39 11.45 -2.11 -8.20
C THR A 39 9.99 -1.95 -7.78
N ARG A 40 9.33 -0.84 -8.14
CA ARG A 40 7.91 -0.58 -7.86
C ARG A 40 6.93 -1.57 -8.48
N LEU A 41 7.32 -2.30 -9.54
CA LEU A 41 6.47 -3.35 -10.12
C LEU A 41 6.17 -4.47 -9.12
N GLU A 42 7.02 -4.66 -8.11
CA GLU A 42 6.78 -5.59 -7.01
C GLU A 42 5.51 -5.21 -6.23
N ALA A 43 5.43 -3.95 -5.75
CA ALA A 43 4.28 -3.43 -5.04
C ALA A 43 3.00 -3.46 -5.89
N ILE A 44 3.12 -3.11 -7.17
CA ILE A 44 2.00 -3.18 -8.13
C ILE A 44 1.54 -4.64 -8.32
N GLY A 45 2.48 -5.59 -8.40
CA GLY A 45 2.18 -7.02 -8.50
C GLY A 45 1.40 -7.52 -7.29
N VAL A 46 1.81 -7.14 -6.08
CA VAL A 46 1.10 -7.50 -4.84
C VAL A 46 -0.31 -6.89 -4.80
N ILE A 47 -0.47 -5.62 -5.17
CA ILE A 47 -1.79 -4.98 -5.26
C ILE A 47 -2.68 -5.69 -6.29
N GLY A 48 -2.11 -6.07 -7.44
CA GLY A 48 -2.82 -6.85 -8.46
C GLY A 48 -3.32 -8.19 -7.94
N CYS A 49 -2.48 -8.90 -7.17
CA CYS A 49 -2.87 -10.15 -6.50
C CYS A 49 -4.00 -9.93 -5.50
N ALA A 50 -3.92 -8.86 -4.70
CA ALA A 50 -4.96 -8.53 -3.73
C ALA A 50 -6.33 -8.29 -4.40
N VAL A 51 -6.36 -7.64 -5.57
CA VAL A 51 -7.59 -7.44 -6.34
C VAL A 51 -8.17 -8.77 -6.82
N ILE A 52 -7.33 -9.64 -7.40
CA ILE A 52 -7.75 -10.97 -7.87
C ILE A 52 -8.32 -11.81 -6.72
N MET A 53 -7.63 -11.80 -5.57
CA MET A 53 -8.05 -12.55 -4.38
C MET A 53 -9.33 -11.98 -3.76
N SER A 54 -9.49 -10.66 -3.75
CA SER A 54 -10.72 -10.00 -3.27
C SER A 54 -11.93 -10.36 -4.14
N ILE A 55 -11.78 -10.34 -5.47
CA ILE A 55 -12.87 -10.74 -6.38
C ILE A 55 -13.25 -12.21 -6.16
N SER A 56 -12.25 -13.08 -6.00
CA SER A 56 -12.45 -14.51 -5.83
C SER A 56 -13.14 -14.86 -4.51
N THR A 57 -12.75 -14.19 -3.43
CA THR A 57 -13.39 -14.35 -2.11
C THR A 57 -14.80 -13.78 -2.08
N LEU A 58 -15.09 -12.71 -2.82
CA LEU A 58 -16.46 -12.21 -3.01
C LEU A 58 -17.37 -13.23 -3.71
N GLU A 59 -16.86 -13.98 -4.69
CA GLU A 59 -17.63 -15.08 -5.31
C GLU A 59 -17.93 -16.21 -4.32
N VAL A 60 -16.99 -16.52 -3.41
CA VAL A 60 -17.23 -17.50 -2.33
C VAL A 60 -18.33 -17.00 -1.39
N ILE A 61 -18.31 -15.73 -1.00
CA ILE A 61 -19.36 -15.11 -0.17
C ILE A 61 -20.71 -15.17 -0.89
N ARG A 62 -20.75 -14.79 -2.18
CA ARG A 62 -21.94 -14.83 -3.02
C ARG A 62 -22.54 -16.25 -3.09
N SER A 63 -21.72 -17.24 -3.41
CA SER A 63 -22.15 -18.65 -3.51
C SER A 63 -22.61 -19.21 -2.16
N SER A 64 -21.96 -18.83 -1.07
CA SER A 64 -22.34 -19.25 0.29
C SER A 64 -23.66 -18.58 0.72
N GLY A 65 -23.85 -17.31 0.38
CA GLY A 65 -25.10 -16.58 0.58
C GLY A 65 -26.27 -17.18 -0.19
N GLU A 66 -26.07 -17.57 -1.46
CA GLU A 66 -27.07 -18.30 -2.24
C GLU A 66 -27.42 -19.65 -1.60
N THR A 67 -26.42 -20.38 -1.11
CA THR A 67 -26.63 -21.67 -0.42
C THR A 67 -27.48 -21.48 0.84
N LEU A 68 -27.19 -20.44 1.62
CA LEU A 68 -27.95 -20.10 2.82
C LEU A 68 -29.38 -19.67 2.49
N TYR A 69 -29.55 -18.80 1.49
CA TYR A 69 -30.86 -18.34 1.03
C TYR A 69 -31.73 -19.50 0.54
N ASN A 70 -31.19 -20.38 -0.30
CA ASN A 70 -31.91 -21.54 -0.83
C ASN A 70 -32.26 -22.55 0.27
N GLY A 71 -31.34 -22.81 1.22
CA GLY A 71 -31.61 -23.76 2.30
C GLY A 71 -32.61 -23.24 3.33
N VAL A 72 -32.61 -21.93 3.65
CA VAL A 72 -33.54 -21.33 4.62
C VAL A 72 -34.91 -21.07 3.99
N ILE A 73 -34.96 -20.44 2.82
CA ILE A 73 -36.21 -19.98 2.20
C ILE A 73 -36.86 -21.08 1.37
N LEU A 74 -36.09 -21.78 0.54
CA LEU A 74 -36.60 -22.81 -0.37
C LEU A 74 -36.61 -24.22 0.22
N LYS A 75 -36.06 -24.40 1.44
CA LYS A 75 -35.88 -25.70 2.12
C LYS A 75 -35.15 -26.75 1.28
N LEU A 76 -34.36 -26.30 0.31
CA LEU A 76 -33.51 -27.16 -0.51
C LEU A 76 -32.20 -27.38 0.25
N LEU A 77 -32.15 -28.47 1.02
CA LEU A 77 -30.93 -28.84 1.75
C LEU A 77 -29.81 -29.16 0.75
N PRO A 78 -28.58 -28.65 0.97
CA PRO A 78 -27.45 -28.99 0.12
C PRO A 78 -27.12 -30.48 0.24
N ASP A 79 -26.77 -31.10 -0.89
CA ASP A 79 -26.23 -32.46 -0.91
C ASP A 79 -24.86 -32.47 -0.20
N LEU A 80 -24.84 -32.93 1.05
CA LEU A 80 -23.67 -32.99 1.91
C LEU A 80 -22.82 -34.26 1.65
N HIS A 81 -22.54 -34.56 0.38
CA HIS A 81 -21.68 -35.68 0.02
C HIS A 81 -20.26 -35.20 -0.30
N LEU A 82 -19.39 -35.17 0.72
CA LEU A 82 -17.95 -35.11 0.48
C LEU A 82 -17.42 -36.50 0.16
N SER A 83 -16.91 -36.67 -1.07
CA SER A 83 -16.16 -37.87 -1.44
C SER A 83 -14.84 -37.94 -0.67
N MET A 84 -14.39 -39.14 -0.29
CA MET A 84 -13.05 -39.35 0.29
C MET A 84 -11.94 -38.74 -0.57
N ALA A 85 -12.11 -38.73 -1.90
CA ALA A 85 -11.18 -38.08 -2.81
C ALA A 85 -11.03 -36.57 -2.56
N MET A 86 -12.10 -35.88 -2.16
CA MET A 86 -12.09 -34.44 -1.90
C MET A 86 -11.31 -34.10 -0.63
N TYR A 87 -11.47 -34.90 0.44
CA TYR A 87 -10.65 -34.77 1.65
C TYR A 87 -9.17 -34.99 1.37
N ILE A 88 -8.82 -35.99 0.55
CA ILE A 88 -7.43 -36.28 0.19
C ILE A 88 -6.83 -35.11 -0.62
N ILE A 89 -7.55 -34.60 -1.61
CA ILE A 89 -7.08 -33.48 -2.45
C ILE A 89 -6.88 -32.21 -1.62
N LEU A 90 -7.87 -31.84 -0.80
CA LEU A 90 -7.77 -30.65 0.06
C LEU A 90 -6.69 -30.80 1.13
N GLY A 91 -6.55 -31.99 1.71
CA GLY A 91 -5.51 -32.30 2.70
C GLY A 91 -4.10 -32.21 2.10
N LEU A 92 -3.87 -32.85 0.94
CA LEU A 92 -2.58 -32.80 0.27
C LEU A 92 -2.24 -31.39 -0.22
N GLY A 93 -3.21 -30.67 -0.77
CA GLY A 93 -3.06 -29.27 -1.18
C GLY A 93 -2.71 -28.36 0.00
N SER A 94 -3.37 -28.54 1.14
CA SER A 94 -3.08 -27.79 2.37
C SER A 94 -1.68 -28.10 2.90
N LEU A 95 -1.24 -29.36 2.86
CA LEU A 95 0.12 -29.73 3.27
C LEU A 95 1.18 -29.07 2.39
N ALA A 96 0.98 -29.07 1.07
CA ALA A 96 1.88 -28.39 0.14
C ALA A 96 1.95 -26.87 0.42
N LYS A 97 0.81 -26.24 0.68
CA LYS A 97 0.73 -24.81 1.04
C LYS A 97 1.39 -24.49 2.38
N ILE A 98 1.32 -25.38 3.37
CA ILE A 98 2.05 -25.23 4.64
C ILE A 98 3.56 -25.23 4.41
N ILE A 99 4.07 -26.14 3.57
CA ILE A 99 5.50 -26.17 3.23
C ILE A 99 5.91 -24.86 2.55
N LEU A 100 5.14 -24.42 1.56
CA LEU A 100 5.40 -23.15 0.87
C LEU A 100 5.33 -21.95 1.83
N TYR A 101 4.38 -21.94 2.77
CA TYR A 101 4.28 -20.91 3.81
C TYR A 101 5.58 -20.78 4.62
N PHE A 102 6.16 -21.89 5.08
CA PHE A 102 7.42 -21.87 5.82
C PHE A 102 8.58 -21.37 4.96
N LEU A 103 8.65 -21.79 3.68
CA LEU A 103 9.68 -21.32 2.75
C LEU A 103 9.57 -19.82 2.49
N CYS A 104 8.37 -19.30 2.21
CA CYS A 104 8.14 -17.87 2.00
C CYS A 104 8.40 -17.07 3.27
N THR A 105 8.00 -17.58 4.44
CA THR A 105 8.25 -16.92 5.73
C THR A 105 9.74 -16.80 6.04
N ALA A 106 10.55 -17.81 5.67
CA ALA A 106 12.00 -17.74 5.81
C ALA A 106 12.64 -16.67 4.90
N LEU A 107 11.97 -16.32 3.79
CA LEU A 107 12.45 -15.36 2.80
C LEU A 107 11.73 -14.00 2.82
N LYS A 108 10.79 -13.79 3.75
CA LYS A 108 9.94 -12.58 3.80
C LYS A 108 10.70 -11.27 3.94
N HIS A 109 11.91 -11.31 4.50
CA HIS A 109 12.77 -10.13 4.66
C HIS A 109 13.45 -9.69 3.37
N ARG A 110 13.42 -10.50 2.31
CA ARG A 110 14.08 -10.21 1.03
C ARG A 110 13.19 -9.44 0.06
N SER A 111 11.87 -9.55 0.19
CA SER A 111 10.92 -9.07 -0.79
C SER A 111 9.51 -8.99 -0.20
N ASP A 112 8.80 -7.93 -0.55
CA ASP A 112 7.39 -7.73 -0.23
C ASP A 112 6.48 -8.77 -0.91
N SER A 113 6.86 -9.23 -2.11
CA SER A 113 6.15 -10.32 -2.79
C SER A 113 6.22 -11.62 -2.00
N MET A 114 7.35 -11.93 -1.36
CA MET A 114 7.48 -13.13 -0.52
C MET A 114 6.61 -13.04 0.73
N LEU A 115 6.50 -11.86 1.34
CA LEU A 115 5.59 -11.63 2.46
C LEU A 115 4.13 -11.82 2.06
N ALA A 116 3.71 -11.23 0.93
CA ALA A 116 2.36 -11.37 0.41
C ALA A 116 2.03 -12.83 0.07
N LEU A 117 2.99 -13.57 -0.49
CA LEU A 117 2.82 -14.97 -0.84
C LEU A 117 2.74 -15.89 0.38
N ALA A 118 3.50 -15.58 1.45
CA ALA A 118 3.35 -16.28 2.73
C ALA A 118 1.93 -16.09 3.29
N GLU A 119 1.42 -14.86 3.30
CA GLU A 119 0.06 -14.60 3.78
C GLU A 119 -1.01 -15.28 2.92
N ASP A 120 -0.85 -15.27 1.59
CA ASP A 120 -1.71 -16.03 0.66
C ASP A 120 -1.79 -17.51 1.04
N HIS A 121 -0.63 -18.14 1.27
CA HIS A 121 -0.58 -19.55 1.64
C HIS A 121 -1.17 -19.82 3.02
N CYS A 122 -1.00 -18.91 3.98
CA CYS A 122 -1.64 -19.02 5.29
C CYS A 122 -3.17 -18.93 5.17
N ASN A 123 -3.66 -17.97 4.41
CA ASN A 123 -5.08 -17.75 4.13
C ASN A 123 -5.72 -18.96 3.43
N ASP A 124 -5.01 -19.56 2.46
CA ASP A 124 -5.47 -20.78 1.78
C ASP A 124 -5.58 -21.98 2.74
N VAL A 125 -4.59 -22.16 3.61
CA VAL A 125 -4.62 -23.23 4.62
C VAL A 125 -5.77 -23.01 5.59
N ALA A 126 -5.97 -21.78 6.08
CA ALA A 126 -7.07 -21.44 6.98
C ALA A 126 -8.45 -21.65 6.32
N SER A 127 -8.60 -21.27 5.05
CA SER A 127 -9.79 -21.50 4.25
C SER A 127 -10.11 -22.98 4.09
N ASN A 128 -9.10 -23.78 3.70
CA ASN A 128 -9.27 -25.22 3.52
C ASN A 128 -9.61 -25.94 4.83
N LEU A 129 -8.96 -25.59 5.94
CA LEU A 129 -9.27 -26.15 7.25
C LEU A 129 -10.68 -25.78 7.71
N THR A 130 -11.10 -24.54 7.47
CA THR A 130 -12.47 -24.09 7.76
C THR A 130 -13.48 -24.88 6.94
N ALA A 131 -13.25 -25.05 5.65
CA ALA A 131 -14.12 -25.83 4.77
C ALA A 131 -14.21 -27.30 5.21
N ILE A 132 -13.08 -27.96 5.50
CA ILE A 132 -13.07 -29.34 5.99
C ILE A 132 -13.81 -29.46 7.33
N GLY A 133 -13.55 -28.56 8.27
CA GLY A 133 -14.14 -28.60 9.61
C GLY A 133 -15.65 -28.38 9.58
N THR A 134 -16.09 -27.33 8.88
CA THR A 134 -17.50 -26.95 8.81
C THR A 134 -18.32 -27.91 7.96
N ALA A 135 -17.78 -28.41 6.85
CA ALA A 135 -18.45 -29.44 6.04
C ALA A 135 -18.56 -30.78 6.78
N THR A 136 -17.51 -31.22 7.48
CA THR A 136 -17.55 -32.45 8.30
C THR A 136 -18.60 -32.33 9.41
N LEU A 137 -18.68 -31.17 10.07
CA LEU A 137 -19.67 -30.93 11.11
C LEU A 137 -21.10 -30.95 10.56
N ALA A 138 -21.33 -30.35 9.38
CA ALA A 138 -22.62 -30.37 8.70
C ALA A 138 -23.03 -31.79 8.26
N ILE A 139 -22.07 -32.66 7.91
CA ILE A 139 -22.33 -34.08 7.59
C ILE A 139 -22.69 -34.88 8.85
N LEU A 140 -21.93 -34.72 9.93
CA LEU A 140 -22.13 -35.46 11.18
C LEU A 140 -23.45 -35.07 11.87
N VAL A 141 -23.84 -33.79 11.76
CA VAL A 141 -25.07 -33.26 12.35
C VAL A 141 -25.85 -32.50 11.26
N PRO A 142 -26.67 -33.19 10.45
CA PRO A 142 -27.40 -32.57 9.34
C PRO A 142 -28.34 -31.42 9.74
N SER A 143 -28.74 -31.35 11.01
CA SER A 143 -29.58 -30.27 11.54
C SER A 143 -28.87 -28.90 11.55
N ILE A 144 -27.54 -28.87 11.49
CA ILE A 144 -26.72 -27.64 11.47
C ILE A 144 -26.01 -27.43 10.13
N TRP A 145 -26.66 -27.79 9.02
CA TRP A 145 -26.17 -27.61 7.66
C TRP A 145 -25.71 -26.17 7.33
N TRP A 146 -26.27 -25.17 8.01
CA TRP A 146 -25.96 -23.75 7.81
C TRP A 146 -24.57 -23.34 8.31
N VAL A 147 -23.90 -24.17 9.10
CA VAL A 147 -22.56 -23.88 9.63
C VAL A 147 -21.50 -23.81 8.53
N ASP A 148 -21.61 -24.63 7.50
CA ASP A 148 -20.72 -24.62 6.33
C ASP A 148 -20.76 -23.28 5.56
N PRO A 149 -21.93 -22.81 5.05
CA PRO A 149 -21.98 -21.52 4.36
C PRO A 149 -21.67 -20.33 5.28
N VAL A 150 -22.01 -20.37 6.57
CA VAL A 150 -21.64 -19.31 7.51
C VAL A 150 -20.13 -19.29 7.76
N GLY A 151 -19.52 -20.45 7.96
CA GLY A 151 -18.07 -20.59 8.11
C GLY A 151 -17.31 -20.08 6.90
N ALA A 152 -17.78 -20.42 5.69
CA ALA A 152 -17.22 -19.92 4.43
C ALA A 152 -17.29 -18.39 4.31
N ILE A 153 -18.40 -17.76 4.75
CA ILE A 153 -18.53 -16.29 4.76
C ILE A 153 -17.57 -15.66 5.77
N LEU A 154 -17.49 -16.20 6.98
CA LEU A 154 -16.61 -15.69 8.04
C LEU A 154 -15.14 -15.71 7.62
N ILE A 155 -14.65 -16.84 7.10
CA ILE A 155 -13.26 -16.94 6.65
C ILE A 155 -12.99 -16.06 5.42
N SER A 156 -13.95 -15.93 4.50
CA SER A 156 -13.80 -15.04 3.34
C SER A 156 -13.66 -13.56 3.76
N MET A 157 -14.42 -13.11 4.76
CA MET A 157 -14.28 -11.75 5.31
C MET A 157 -12.90 -11.53 5.95
N TYR A 158 -12.38 -12.54 6.67
CA TYR A 158 -11.02 -12.51 7.20
C TYR A 158 -9.97 -12.38 6.09
N ILE A 159 -10.09 -13.15 5.01
CA ILE A 159 -9.15 -13.10 3.88
C ILE A 159 -9.18 -11.73 3.19
N ILE A 160 -10.38 -11.15 2.96
CA ILE A 160 -10.52 -9.80 2.41
C ILE A 160 -9.85 -8.76 3.30
N TYR A 161 -10.03 -8.87 4.62
CA TYR A 161 -9.40 -7.97 5.59
C TYR A 161 -7.87 -8.09 5.56
N SER A 162 -7.32 -9.31 5.55
CA SER A 162 -5.88 -9.57 5.43
C SER A 162 -5.29 -8.93 4.16
N TRP A 163 -5.92 -9.15 3.00
CA TRP A 163 -5.49 -8.54 1.74
C TRP A 163 -5.66 -7.02 1.69
N ALA A 164 -6.65 -6.45 2.39
CA ALA A 164 -6.83 -5.01 2.49
C ALA A 164 -5.67 -4.36 3.26
N ILE A 165 -5.20 -4.99 4.35
CA ILE A 165 -4.03 -4.53 5.11
C ILE A 165 -2.77 -4.57 4.25
N ILE A 166 -2.52 -5.70 3.56
CA ILE A 166 -1.37 -5.84 2.67
C ILE A 166 -1.40 -4.77 1.58
N SER A 167 -2.55 -4.61 0.93
CA SER A 167 -2.73 -3.61 -0.14
C SER A 167 -2.46 -2.20 0.36
N LYS A 168 -2.97 -1.84 1.54
CA LYS A 168 -2.72 -0.54 2.14
C LYS A 168 -1.21 -0.30 2.35
N SER A 169 -0.50 -1.29 2.88
CA SER A 169 0.96 -1.20 3.06
C SER A 169 1.68 -0.96 1.73
N GLN A 170 1.28 -1.66 0.68
CA GLN A 170 1.87 -1.48 -0.67
C GLN A 170 1.53 -0.12 -1.29
N VAL A 171 0.30 0.37 -1.10
CA VAL A 171 -0.09 1.72 -1.53
C VAL A 171 0.72 2.78 -0.80
N ASP A 172 0.86 2.67 0.52
CA ASP A 172 1.65 3.58 1.34
C ASP A 172 3.11 3.67 0.83
N LYS A 173 3.69 2.54 0.40
CA LYS A 173 5.03 2.47 -0.21
C LYS A 173 5.10 3.14 -1.59
N LEU A 174 4.03 3.06 -2.39
CA LEU A 174 3.98 3.67 -3.72
C LEU A 174 3.78 5.18 -3.69
N VAL A 175 3.02 5.68 -2.71
CA VAL A 175 2.74 7.12 -2.57
C VAL A 175 3.86 7.88 -1.83
N GLY A 176 4.89 7.19 -1.37
CA GLY A 176 6.04 7.80 -0.70
C GLY A 176 5.79 8.13 0.76
N ARG A 177 5.20 7.20 1.52
CA ARG A 177 5.13 7.32 2.97
C ARG A 177 6.53 7.50 3.58
N ALA A 178 6.64 8.41 4.54
CA ALA A 178 7.89 8.67 5.26
C ALA A 178 8.44 7.41 5.92
N ALA A 179 9.77 7.33 5.99
CA ALA A 179 10.46 6.27 6.71
C ALA A 179 10.19 6.36 8.22
N PRO A 180 10.34 5.25 8.97
CA PRO A 180 10.23 5.25 10.43
C PRO A 180 11.21 6.24 11.07
N GLU A 181 10.82 6.87 12.17
CA GLU A 181 11.66 7.85 12.88
C GLU A 181 13.00 7.24 13.33
N GLU A 182 13.03 5.96 13.67
CA GLU A 182 14.24 5.26 14.06
C GLU A 182 15.27 5.24 12.92
N PHE A 183 14.81 5.05 11.68
CA PHE A 183 15.67 5.07 10.51
C PHE A 183 16.15 6.49 10.18
N ILE A 184 15.28 7.51 10.36
CA ILE A 184 15.69 8.92 10.21
C ILE A 184 16.79 9.28 11.21
N ARG A 185 16.67 8.84 12.47
CA ARG A 185 17.71 9.05 13.50
C ARG A 185 19.00 8.32 13.18
N GLU A 186 18.93 7.13 12.60
CA GLU A 186 20.11 6.40 12.11
C GLU A 186 20.85 7.20 11.03
N LEU A 187 20.12 7.74 10.06
CA LEU A 187 20.68 8.61 9.02
C LEU A 187 21.30 9.90 9.61
N GLU A 188 20.64 10.50 10.58
CA GLU A 188 21.13 11.71 11.27
C GLU A 188 22.43 11.45 12.02
N MET A 189 22.54 10.33 12.73
CA MET A 189 23.78 9.92 13.40
C MET A 189 24.91 9.63 12.40
N LEU A 190 24.59 8.95 11.31
CA LEU A 190 25.57 8.63 10.26
C LEU A 190 26.11 9.90 9.59
N ALA A 191 25.24 10.87 9.32
CA ALA A 191 25.64 12.12 8.68
C ALA A 191 26.35 13.09 9.61
N SER A 192 25.94 13.17 10.89
CA SER A 192 26.54 14.09 11.86
C SER A 192 27.96 13.69 12.25
N THR A 193 28.29 12.41 12.12
CA THR A 193 29.64 11.88 12.35
C THR A 193 30.49 11.84 11.06
N HIS A 194 29.98 12.36 9.95
CA HIS A 194 30.63 12.25 8.66
C HIS A 194 31.86 13.15 8.51
N HIS A 195 31.75 14.42 8.90
CA HIS A 195 32.80 15.44 8.74
C HIS A 195 32.55 16.62 9.70
N ASP A 196 33.62 17.18 10.29
CA ASP A 196 33.50 18.23 11.34
C ASP A 196 32.94 19.57 10.82
N GLU A 197 33.22 19.91 9.56
CA GLU A 197 32.71 21.14 8.92
C GLU A 197 31.32 20.98 8.28
N LEU A 198 30.67 19.82 8.45
CA LEU A 198 29.34 19.54 7.90
C LEU A 198 28.28 19.69 8.99
N GLU A 199 27.29 20.55 8.75
CA GLU A 199 26.09 20.64 9.57
C GLU A 199 24.88 20.08 8.80
N ILE A 200 24.02 19.31 9.47
CA ILE A 200 22.78 18.82 8.87
C ILE A 200 21.70 19.90 9.01
N ASP A 201 21.00 20.21 7.92
CA ASP A 201 19.81 21.07 7.96
C ASP A 201 18.53 20.21 7.94
N VAL A 202 18.34 19.43 6.87
CA VAL A 202 17.13 18.63 6.68
C VAL A 202 17.46 17.23 6.19
N ILE A 203 16.78 16.23 6.78
CA ILE A 203 16.79 14.85 6.30
C ILE A 203 15.35 14.43 6.00
N ARG A 204 15.13 13.96 4.77
CA ARG A 204 13.87 13.34 4.35
C ARG A 204 14.18 11.95 3.85
N ALA A 205 13.51 10.93 4.38
CA ALA A 205 13.52 9.61 3.78
C ALA A 205 12.08 9.15 3.59
N TYR A 206 11.77 8.67 2.40
CA TYR A 206 10.43 8.23 2.05
C TYR A 206 10.48 7.04 1.09
N HIS A 207 9.43 6.22 1.14
CA HIS A 207 9.35 5.01 0.34
C HIS A 207 9.37 5.32 -1.16
N PHE A 208 10.05 4.46 -1.89
CA PHE A 208 10.07 4.44 -3.34
C PHE A 208 9.90 3.00 -3.80
N GLY A 209 8.71 2.45 -3.56
CA GLY A 209 8.52 1.00 -3.60
C GLY A 209 9.09 0.34 -2.33
N PRO A 210 9.84 -0.77 -2.43
CA PRO A 210 10.28 -1.51 -1.25
C PRO A 210 11.39 -0.82 -0.45
N ARG A 211 12.12 0.13 -1.05
CA ARG A 211 13.27 0.83 -0.47
C ARG A 211 12.99 2.33 -0.29
N PHE A 212 13.95 3.06 0.27
CA PHE A 212 13.86 4.50 0.51
C PHE A 212 14.65 5.32 -0.51
N ILE A 213 14.09 6.44 -0.92
CA ILE A 213 14.90 7.59 -1.37
C ILE A 213 15.19 8.43 -0.15
N VAL A 214 16.46 8.80 0.00
CA VAL A 214 16.93 9.71 1.04
C VAL A 214 17.36 11.02 0.39
N GLU A 215 16.85 12.13 0.89
CA GLU A 215 17.26 13.48 0.53
C GLU A 215 17.84 14.14 1.78
N MET A 216 19.05 14.67 1.66
CA MET A 216 19.79 15.31 2.73
C MET A 216 20.21 16.70 2.28
N GLU A 217 19.91 17.71 3.09
CA GLU A 217 20.41 19.07 2.95
C GLU A 217 21.47 19.27 4.03
N VAL A 218 22.69 19.60 3.60
CA VAL A 218 23.83 19.81 4.48
C VAL A 218 24.42 21.20 4.26
N VAL A 219 24.81 21.86 5.33
CA VAL A 219 25.42 23.18 5.32
C VAL A 219 26.93 23.05 5.50
N MET A 220 27.69 23.73 4.65
CA MET A 220 29.15 23.79 4.68
C MET A 220 29.64 25.25 4.61
N PRO A 221 30.88 25.55 5.03
CA PRO A 221 31.40 26.91 5.01
C PRO A 221 31.39 27.56 3.61
N GLU A 222 30.95 28.81 3.52
CA GLU A 222 30.87 29.57 2.25
C GLU A 222 32.23 29.66 1.52
N GLY A 223 33.34 29.72 2.27
CA GLY A 223 34.69 29.76 1.71
C GLY A 223 35.20 28.42 1.17
N MET A 224 34.47 27.32 1.37
CA MET A 224 34.86 26.00 0.90
C MET A 224 34.74 25.93 -0.62
N THR A 225 35.77 25.40 -1.29
CA THR A 225 35.72 25.21 -2.74
C THR A 225 34.64 24.20 -3.12
N VAL A 226 33.96 24.41 -4.25
CA VAL A 226 32.99 23.45 -4.82
C VAL A 226 33.55 22.03 -4.93
N ARG A 227 34.85 21.90 -5.21
CA ARG A 227 35.53 20.60 -5.25
C ARG A 227 35.51 19.91 -3.89
N ALA A 228 35.93 20.61 -2.83
CA ALA A 228 36.01 20.03 -1.50
C ALA A 228 34.63 19.66 -0.95
N SER A 229 33.64 20.53 -1.12
CA SER A 229 32.27 20.25 -0.69
C SER A 229 31.63 19.11 -1.48
N HIS A 230 31.88 19.04 -2.79
CA HIS A 230 31.45 17.90 -3.63
C HIS A 230 32.05 16.58 -3.15
N ASP A 231 33.37 16.54 -2.90
CA ASP A 231 34.05 15.32 -2.47
C ASP A 231 33.50 14.82 -1.13
N ILE A 232 33.24 15.71 -0.16
CA ILE A 232 32.63 15.36 1.13
C ILE A 232 31.20 14.85 0.92
N ALA A 233 30.35 15.59 0.21
CA ALA A 233 28.96 15.22 -0.03
C ALA A 233 28.82 13.89 -0.79
N LEU A 234 29.70 13.63 -1.76
CA LEU A 234 29.70 12.38 -2.53
C LEU A 234 30.06 11.17 -1.66
N ILE A 235 31.03 11.31 -0.74
CA ILE A 235 31.36 10.23 0.20
C ILE A 235 30.18 9.99 1.16
N LEU A 236 29.51 11.05 1.63
CA LEU A 236 28.31 10.91 2.46
C LEU A 236 27.21 10.16 1.70
N GLN A 237 26.96 10.56 0.45
CA GLN A 237 25.99 9.90 -0.41
C GLN A 237 26.27 8.39 -0.52
N HIS A 238 27.52 8.01 -0.83
CA HIS A 238 27.89 6.60 -0.94
C HIS A 238 27.71 5.83 0.38
N LYS A 239 28.10 6.42 1.53
CA LYS A 239 27.90 5.78 2.85
C LYS A 239 26.41 5.52 3.13
N VAL A 240 25.53 6.44 2.76
CA VAL A 240 24.08 6.25 2.94
C VAL A 240 23.52 5.22 1.96
N GLU A 241 24.00 5.20 0.71
CA GLU A 241 23.60 4.23 -0.31
C GLU A 241 24.10 2.80 -0.03
N GLU A 242 25.07 2.60 0.87
CA GLU A 242 25.50 1.28 1.33
C GLU A 242 24.46 0.59 2.23
N LEU A 243 23.52 1.34 2.82
CA LEU A 243 22.44 0.78 3.60
C LEU A 243 21.46 0.01 2.68
N GLU A 244 21.19 -1.27 2.96
CA GLU A 244 20.33 -2.13 2.12
C GLU A 244 18.92 -1.54 1.89
N ALA A 245 18.43 -0.77 2.87
CA ALA A 245 17.14 -0.10 2.82
C ALA A 245 17.09 1.11 1.88
N VAL A 246 18.24 1.66 1.47
CA VAL A 246 18.34 2.85 0.61
C VAL A 246 18.49 2.43 -0.84
N GLU A 247 17.64 2.99 -1.71
CA GLU A 247 17.78 2.84 -3.16
C GLU A 247 18.66 3.93 -3.75
N ARG A 248 18.51 5.16 -3.25
CA ARG A 248 19.28 6.33 -3.69
C ARG A 248 19.34 7.37 -2.58
N CYS A 249 20.47 8.06 -2.49
CA CYS A 249 20.63 9.24 -1.66
C CYS A 249 20.93 10.46 -2.54
N PHE A 250 20.34 11.60 -2.20
CA PHE A 250 20.66 12.91 -2.77
C PHE A 250 21.17 13.81 -1.65
N VAL A 251 22.37 14.34 -1.81
CA VAL A 251 22.96 15.29 -0.87
C VAL A 251 23.03 16.66 -1.54
N HIS A 252 22.19 17.58 -1.09
CA HIS A 252 22.24 18.99 -1.46
C HIS A 252 23.20 19.70 -0.50
N VAL A 253 24.19 20.41 -1.05
CA VAL A 253 25.09 21.24 -0.24
C VAL A 253 24.66 22.70 -0.32
N ASP A 254 24.33 23.26 0.83
CA ASP A 254 24.04 24.68 1.03
C ASP A 254 25.18 25.36 1.80
N TYR A 255 25.25 26.69 1.71
CA TYR A 255 26.18 27.52 2.50
C TYR A 255 25.49 28.19 3.70
N GLU A 256 24.16 28.19 3.74
CA GLU A 256 23.34 28.75 4.82
C GLU A 256 22.00 28.00 4.89
N LYS A 257 21.42 27.89 6.09
CA LYS A 257 20.10 27.29 6.29
C LYS A 257 18.99 28.12 5.64
N ARG A 258 18.05 27.45 4.98
CA ARG A 258 16.95 28.12 4.27
C ARG A 258 15.76 28.36 5.20
N LEU A 259 15.12 29.53 5.07
CA LEU A 259 13.88 29.85 5.80
C LEU A 259 12.63 29.20 5.19
N GLU A 260 12.62 28.98 3.87
CA GLU A 260 11.54 28.28 3.17
C GLU A 260 12.04 26.93 2.63
N PRO A 261 11.21 25.88 2.64
CA PRO A 261 11.58 24.58 2.07
C PRO A 261 11.93 24.66 0.57
N GLU A 262 12.86 23.82 0.11
CA GLU A 262 13.24 23.72 -1.30
C GLU A 262 12.12 23.14 -2.20
N HIS A 263 11.29 22.24 -1.66
CA HIS A 263 10.26 21.57 -2.44
C HIS A 263 9.02 22.44 -2.67
N LYS A 264 8.63 22.61 -3.94
CA LYS A 264 7.47 23.42 -4.34
C LYS A 264 6.18 22.98 -3.63
N VAL A 265 5.94 21.68 -3.55
CA VAL A 265 4.71 21.13 -2.96
C VAL A 265 4.65 21.43 -1.47
N GLU A 266 5.75 21.20 -0.75
CA GLU A 266 5.88 21.49 0.68
C GLU A 266 5.61 22.98 0.96
N ARG A 267 6.26 23.89 0.20
CA ARG A 267 5.99 25.34 0.32
C ARG A 267 4.52 25.69 0.13
N VAL A 268 3.85 25.10 -0.86
CA VAL A 268 2.43 25.37 -1.15
C VAL A 268 1.54 24.89 0.00
N LEU A 269 1.84 23.72 0.58
CA LEU A 269 1.09 23.16 1.70
C LEU A 269 1.25 24.01 2.96
N LEU A 270 2.48 24.38 3.33
CA LEU A 270 2.73 25.24 4.49
C LEU A 270 2.07 26.62 4.34
N LYS A 271 2.10 27.22 3.14
CA LYS A 271 1.41 28.48 2.87
C LYS A 271 -0.11 28.36 3.02
N LYS A 272 -0.69 27.23 2.60
CA LYS A 272 -2.10 26.93 2.78
C LYS A 272 -2.46 26.74 4.25
N GLU A 273 -1.65 26.01 5.01
CA GLU A 273 -1.84 25.80 6.45
C GLU A 273 -1.76 27.13 7.22
N ALA A 274 -0.76 27.97 6.93
CA ALA A 274 -0.64 29.29 7.50
C ALA A 274 -1.85 30.18 7.19
N HIS A 275 -2.35 30.15 5.95
CA HIS A 275 -3.55 30.89 5.56
C HIS A 275 -4.80 30.41 6.30
N LEU A 276 -4.97 29.09 6.45
CA LEU A 276 -6.08 28.50 7.20
C LEU A 276 -6.00 28.84 8.69
N ALA A 277 -4.81 28.79 9.28
CA ALA A 277 -4.58 29.17 10.66
C ALA A 277 -4.88 30.66 10.91
N ALA A 278 -4.45 31.54 10.00
CA ALA A 278 -4.76 32.97 10.07
C ALA A 278 -6.27 33.24 9.94
N ALA A 279 -6.95 32.59 9.00
CA ALA A 279 -8.40 32.70 8.84
C ALA A 279 -9.17 32.18 10.07
N ALA A 280 -8.68 31.13 10.73
CA ALA A 280 -9.27 30.62 11.97
C ALA A 280 -9.04 31.56 13.15
N ALA A 281 -7.90 32.26 13.21
CA ALA A 281 -7.57 33.23 14.25
C ALA A 281 -8.36 34.55 14.13
N GLU A 282 -8.77 34.94 12.92
CA GLU A 282 -9.56 36.17 12.70
C GLU A 282 -11.01 36.11 13.19
N GLY A 283 -11.53 34.93 13.59
CA GLY A 283 -12.91 34.74 14.04
C GLY A 283 -13.96 35.08 12.97
N PRO A 284 -15.26 34.79 13.19
CA PRO A 284 -16.29 35.18 12.24
C PRO A 284 -16.39 36.70 12.20
N ARG A 285 -15.93 37.33 11.11
CA ARG A 285 -16.14 38.75 10.84
C ARG A 285 -17.64 39.05 10.92
N GLU A 286 -18.07 39.74 11.98
CA GLU A 286 -19.36 40.41 12.00
C GLU A 286 -19.40 41.37 10.80
N ARG A 287 -20.16 40.99 9.78
CA ARG A 287 -20.47 41.89 8.67
C ARG A 287 -21.35 42.99 9.22
N ASN A 288 -20.72 44.08 9.66
CA ASN A 288 -21.39 45.35 9.92
C ASN A 288 -22.05 45.84 8.63
N PHE A 289 -23.32 45.47 8.47
CA PHE A 289 -24.25 46.00 7.47
C PHE A 289 -24.72 47.38 7.95
N SER A 290 -23.81 48.34 8.08
CA SER A 290 -24.18 49.72 8.38
C SER A 290 -24.44 50.48 7.09
N ALA A 291 -25.73 50.57 6.76
CA ALA A 291 -26.41 51.69 6.11
C ALA A 291 -25.77 52.34 4.85
N SER A 292 -26.22 51.92 3.67
CA SER A 292 -26.38 52.81 2.52
C SER A 292 -27.83 52.78 2.01
N MET A 293 -28.76 53.15 2.88
CA MET A 293 -30.11 53.57 2.47
C MET A 293 -30.18 55.08 2.62
N THR A 294 -29.81 55.83 1.59
CA THR A 294 -30.53 57.03 1.10
C THR A 294 -29.72 57.76 0.03
N GLN A 295 -30.49 58.36 -0.89
CA GLN A 295 -30.08 59.13 -2.08
C GLN A 295 -29.75 58.24 -3.29
N GLY A 296 -30.48 58.30 -4.39
CA GLY A 296 -31.47 59.28 -4.80
C GLY A 296 -31.55 59.20 -6.31
N ALA A 297 -32.78 59.07 -6.81
CA ALA A 297 -33.14 58.92 -8.21
C ALA A 297 -32.42 59.90 -9.16
N GLN A 298 -31.97 59.39 -10.32
CA GLN A 298 -32.42 59.86 -11.65
C GLN A 298 -31.75 59.04 -12.77
N ARG A 299 -32.59 58.34 -13.55
CA ARG A 299 -32.29 57.94 -14.94
C ARG A 299 -32.88 59.01 -15.87
N PRO A 300 -32.25 59.24 -17.02
CA PRO A 300 -32.99 59.06 -18.26
C PRO A 300 -32.29 58.12 -19.26
N ARG A 301 -33.09 57.72 -20.25
CA ARG A 301 -32.94 56.62 -21.20
C ARG A 301 -32.05 56.94 -22.42
N PRO A 302 -31.69 55.92 -23.22
CA PRO A 302 -30.65 55.97 -24.24
C PRO A 302 -31.18 56.50 -25.58
N ASN A 303 -30.27 56.99 -26.43
CA ASN A 303 -30.31 56.93 -27.89
C ASN A 303 -28.84 56.97 -28.35
N ASP A 304 -28.34 55.94 -29.02
CA ASP A 304 -28.46 55.68 -30.47
C ASP A 304 -27.34 56.41 -31.22
N GLU A 305 -26.37 55.65 -31.74
CA GLU A 305 -25.89 55.74 -33.13
C GLU A 305 -24.62 54.89 -33.33
N SER A 306 -24.78 53.97 -34.27
CA SER A 306 -23.77 53.27 -35.05
C SER A 306 -22.85 54.22 -35.82
N VAL A 307 -21.53 53.97 -35.82
CA VAL A 307 -20.64 53.75 -36.99
C VAL A 307 -19.36 53.08 -36.47
#